data_AF-A0A6A6R195-F1
#
_entry.id   AF-A0A6A6R195-F1
#
_cell.length_a   1.000
_cell.length_b   1.000
_cell.length_c   1.000
_cell.angle_alpha   90.00
_cell.angle_beta   90.00
_cell.angle_gamma   90.00
#
_symmetry.space_group_name_H-M   'P 1'
#
loop_
_entity.id
_entity.type
_entity.pdbx_description
1 polymer ?
#
loop_
_entity_poly.entity_id
_entity_poly.type
_entity_poly.pdbx_seq_one_letter_code
_entity_poly.pdbx_strand_id
1 'polypeptide(L)'
;MPPVSDLVRDSRLKTRFSSKYTQHVFYVSGETPRQRKVRREERWERGESLGSGSFGTVWLEKLMAEQTNSKFRAVKEIRKVQRGSKAIDYSRELEAIAKFSHEKVNILTTTI
;
A
#
# COMPACT_ATOMS: atom_id res chain seq x y z
N MET A 1 23.63 -3.42 -5.16
CA MET A 1 22.16 -3.51 -5.32
C MET A 1 21.83 -3.04 -6.73
N PRO A 2 21.08 -3.81 -7.53
CA PRO A 2 20.58 -3.30 -8.80
C PRO A 2 19.66 -2.08 -8.53
N PRO A 3 19.68 -1.08 -9.42
CA PRO A 3 18.84 0.11 -9.26
C PRO A 3 17.36 -0.29 -9.30
N VAL A 4 16.57 0.28 -8.38
CA VAL A 4 15.12 0.09 -8.35
C VAL A 4 14.54 0.72 -9.61
N SER A 5 13.71 -0.03 -10.35
CA SER A 5 13.06 0.46 -11.58
C SER A 5 12.30 1.76 -11.32
N ASP A 6 12.33 2.69 -12.28
CA ASP A 6 11.61 3.97 -12.17
C ASP A 6 10.12 3.75 -11.95
N LEU A 7 9.54 2.70 -12.52
CA LEU A 7 8.14 2.33 -12.27
C LEU A 7 7.84 2.09 -10.78
N VAL A 8 8.74 1.40 -10.07
CA VAL A 8 8.60 1.14 -8.63
C VAL A 8 8.81 2.42 -7.83
N ARG A 9 9.73 3.30 -8.28
CA ARG A 9 10.00 4.59 -7.64
C ARG A 9 8.81 5.53 -7.77
N ASP A 10 8.22 5.61 -8.95
CA ASP A 10 7.06 6.46 -9.26
C ASP A 10 5.77 5.94 -8.61
N SER A 11 5.65 4.62 -8.43
CA SER A 11 4.53 4.00 -7.71
C SER A 11 4.66 4.10 -6.18
N ARG A 12 5.75 4.68 -5.66
CA ARG A 12 5.99 4.73 -4.21
C ARG A 12 5.08 5.75 -3.53
N LEU A 13 4.15 5.25 -2.73
CA LEU A 13 3.28 6.09 -1.89
C LEU A 13 4.01 6.54 -0.61
N LYS A 14 4.02 7.85 -0.34
CA LYS A 14 4.59 8.41 0.90
C LYS A 14 3.74 7.97 2.10
N THR A 15 4.33 7.12 2.93
CA THR A 15 3.61 6.42 4.01
C THR A 15 4.38 6.50 5.32
N ARG A 16 3.66 6.71 6.43
CA ARG A 16 4.15 6.55 7.80
C ARG A 16 3.48 5.35 8.43
N PHE A 17 4.27 4.44 8.98
CA PHE A 17 3.78 3.25 9.65
C PHE A 17 3.88 3.42 11.17
N SER A 18 2.85 2.97 11.87
CA SER A 18 2.78 2.83 13.32
C SER A 18 2.21 1.45 13.64
N SER A 19 2.36 0.97 14.86
CA SER A 19 1.76 -0.31 15.29
C SER A 19 0.23 -0.29 15.23
N LYS A 20 -0.39 0.89 15.33
CA LYS A 20 -1.85 1.07 15.37
C LYS A 20 -2.45 1.59 14.07
N TYR A 21 -1.66 2.28 13.25
CA TYR A 21 -2.19 2.90 12.03
C TYR A 21 -1.15 3.04 10.92
N THR A 22 -1.64 3.07 9.70
CA THR A 22 -0.90 3.39 8.48
C THR A 22 -1.39 4.75 7.96
N GLN A 23 -0.50 5.73 7.81
CA GLN A 23 -0.86 7.06 7.30
C GLN A 23 -0.24 7.29 5.92
N HIS A 24 -1.08 7.56 4.93
CA HIS A 24 -0.65 7.93 3.59
C HIS A 24 -0.78 9.45 3.39
N VAL A 25 0.19 10.03 2.69
CA VAL A 25 0.15 11.44 2.28
C VAL A 25 0.33 11.49 0.78
N PHE A 26 -0.65 12.05 0.08
CA PHE A 26 -0.62 12.22 -1.37
C PHE A 26 -1.22 13.57 -1.77
N TYR A 27 -1.03 13.95 -3.04
CA TYR A 27 -1.52 15.21 -3.58
C TYR A 27 -2.48 14.91 -4.71
N VAL A 28 -3.67 15.48 -4.63
CA VAL A 28 -4.69 15.39 -5.69
C VAL A 28 -4.87 16.76 -6.34
N SER A 29 -5.34 16.78 -7.58
CA SER A 29 -5.83 18.02 -8.18
C SER A 29 -7.01 18.53 -7.36
N GLY A 30 -6.99 19.81 -7.00
CA GLY A 30 -8.14 20.45 -6.37
C GLY A 30 -9.25 20.69 -7.37
N GLU A 31 -10.44 20.96 -6.85
CA GLU A 31 -11.66 21.16 -7.65
C GLU A 31 -11.66 22.51 -8.37
N THR A 32 -10.79 23.45 -7.97
CA THR A 32 -10.68 24.78 -8.55
C THR A 32 -9.31 25.01 -9.19
N PRO A 33 -9.22 25.86 -10.25
CA PRO A 33 -7.94 26.21 -10.89
C PRO A 33 -6.90 26.82 -9.94
N ARG A 34 -7.35 27.44 -8.84
CA ARG A 34 -6.47 28.00 -7.79
C ARG A 34 -5.90 26.92 -6.85
N GLN A 35 -6.47 25.72 -6.82
CA GLN A 35 -6.04 24.59 -5.99
C GLN A 35 -5.32 23.53 -6.84
N ARG A 36 -4.20 23.91 -7.47
CA ARG A 36 -3.48 23.01 -8.39
C ARG A 36 -2.99 21.70 -7.75
N LYS A 37 -2.70 21.70 -6.44
CA LYS A 37 -2.36 20.50 -5.64
C LYS A 37 -2.91 20.63 -4.22
N VAL A 38 -3.88 19.79 -3.87
CA VAL A 38 -4.42 19.68 -2.52
C VAL A 38 -3.76 18.48 -1.83
N ARG A 39 -3.16 18.73 -0.67
CA ARG A 39 -2.61 17.67 0.18
C ARG A 39 -3.76 16.88 0.80
N ARG A 40 -3.77 15.57 0.58
CA ARG A 40 -4.69 14.62 1.20
C ARG A 40 -3.92 13.72 2.14
N GLU A 41 -4.53 13.43 3.27
CA GLU A 41 -4.04 12.46 4.24
C GLU A 41 -5.11 11.40 4.45
N GLU A 42 -4.71 10.15 4.40
CA GLU A 42 -5.55 9.02 4.80
C GLU A 42 -4.89 8.31 5.96
N ARG A 43 -5.63 8.10 7.04
CA ARG A 43 -5.19 7.32 8.18
C ARG A 43 -6.00 6.04 8.24
N TRP A 44 -5.32 4.90 8.21
CA TRP A 44 -5.90 3.58 8.25
C TRP A 44 -5.58 2.95 9.60
N GLU A 45 -6.60 2.62 10.38
CA GLU A 45 -6.45 1.93 11.67
C GLU A 45 -6.29 0.42 11.44
N ARG A 46 -5.32 -0.19 12.12
CA ARG A 46 -5.08 -1.63 12.09
C ARG A 46 -6.09 -2.33 12.99
N GLY A 47 -6.88 -3.23 12.40
CA GLY A 47 -7.83 -4.10 13.07
C GLY A 47 -7.27 -5.51 13.28
N GLU A 48 -8.16 -6.49 13.15
CA GLU A 48 -7.83 -7.91 13.36
C GLU A 48 -6.93 -8.49 12.25
N SER A 49 -6.23 -9.58 12.59
CA SER A 49 -5.48 -10.37 11.62
C SER A 49 -6.46 -11.27 10.86
N LEU A 50 -6.55 -11.08 9.55
CA LEU A 50 -7.35 -11.91 8.65
C LEU A 50 -6.69 -13.27 8.37
N GLY A 51 -5.36 -13.37 8.53
CA GLY A 51 -4.65 -14.63 8.34
C GLY A 51 -3.14 -14.47 8.41
N SER A 52 -2.44 -15.58 8.64
CA SER A 52 -0.97 -15.61 8.65
C SER A 52 -0.46 -16.82 7.88
N GLY A 53 0.68 -16.64 7.20
CA GLY A 53 1.33 -17.69 6.43
C GLY A 53 2.85 -17.52 6.43
N SER A 54 3.54 -18.40 5.72
CA SER A 54 5.01 -18.45 5.65
C SER A 54 5.65 -17.12 5.21
N PHE A 55 4.95 -16.33 4.39
CA PHE A 55 5.42 -15.07 3.84
C PHE A 55 5.04 -13.83 4.66
N GLY A 56 4.15 -13.95 5.65
CA GLY A 56 3.69 -12.79 6.43
C GLY A 56 2.27 -12.90 6.98
N THR A 57 1.75 -11.77 7.46
CA THR A 57 0.43 -11.63 8.07
C THR A 57 -0.43 -10.67 7.25
N VAL A 58 -1.71 -10.98 7.10
CA VAL A 58 -2.72 -10.13 6.47
C VAL A 58 -3.56 -9.50 7.57
N TRP A 59 -3.64 -8.17 7.58
CA TRP A 59 -4.40 -7.38 8.53
C TRP A 59 -5.60 -6.73 7.86
N LEU A 60 -6.73 -6.70 8.55
CA LEU A 60 -7.83 -5.81 8.19
C LEU A 60 -7.47 -4.39 8.65
N GLU A 61 -7.56 -3.41 7.75
CA GLU A 61 -7.41 -2.00 8.10
C GLU A 61 -8.68 -1.23 7.72
N LYS A 62 -9.06 -0.28 8.58
CA LYS A 62 -10.23 0.60 8.40
C LYS A 62 -9.79 2.04 8.19
N LEU A 63 -10.33 2.72 7.18
CA LEU A 63 -10.08 4.14 6.97
C LEU A 63 -10.72 4.96 8.10
N MET A 64 -9.92 5.74 8.80
CA MET A 64 -10.35 6.75 9.75
C MET A 64 -10.69 8.03 8.98
N ALA A 65 -11.93 8.14 8.54
CA ALA A 65 -12.51 9.35 7.95
C ALA A 65 -13.63 9.89 8.85
N GLU A 66 -13.84 11.20 8.84
CA GLU A 66 -14.93 11.85 9.59
C GLU A 66 -16.33 11.61 8.97
N GLN A 67 -16.43 10.97 7.80
CA GLN A 67 -17.69 10.74 7.09
C GLN A 67 -18.10 9.27 7.01
N THR A 68 -19.41 9.08 6.90
CA THR A 68 -20.27 7.91 7.13
C THR A 68 -19.89 6.59 6.43
N ASN A 69 -19.07 6.61 5.38
CA ASN A 69 -18.71 5.40 4.65
C ASN A 69 -17.39 4.82 5.15
N SER A 70 -17.48 3.89 6.10
CA SER A 70 -16.34 3.10 6.57
C SER A 70 -15.74 2.29 5.42
N LYS A 71 -14.56 2.68 4.94
CA LYS A 71 -13.78 1.89 3.96
C LYS A 71 -12.88 0.91 4.69
N PHE A 72 -12.77 -0.30 4.16
CA PHE A 72 -11.90 -1.35 4.68
C PHE A 72 -10.95 -1.84 3.60
N ARG A 73 -9.78 -2.36 4.02
CA ARG A 73 -8.81 -3.00 3.13
C ARG A 73 -8.09 -4.14 3.83
N ALA A 74 -7.59 -5.10 3.06
CA ALA A 74 -6.64 -6.09 3.53
C ALA A 74 -5.20 -5.62 3.24
N VAL A 75 -4.32 -5.63 4.25
CA VAL A 75 -2.90 -5.28 4.10
C VAL A 75 -2.03 -6.48 4.45
N LYS A 76 -1.25 -6.95 3.47
CA LYS A 76 -0.26 -8.01 3.68
C LYS A 76 1.08 -7.42 4.12
N GLU A 77 1.48 -7.74 5.34
CA GLU A 77 2.78 -7.40 5.90
C GLU A 77 3.78 -8.53 5.59
N ILE A 78 4.79 -8.25 4.75
CA ILE A 78 5.79 -9.24 4.30
C ILE A 78 7.08 -9.08 5.11
N ARG A 79 7.58 -10.19 5.66
CA ARG A 79 8.84 -10.22 6.44
C ARG A 79 10.04 -10.15 5.49
N LYS A 80 10.89 -9.13 5.65
CA LYS A 80 12.08 -8.91 4.79
C LYS A 80 13.25 -9.87 5.04
N VAL A 81 13.31 -10.49 6.21
CA VAL A 81 14.42 -11.36 6.61
C VAL A 81 13.83 -12.51 7.43
N GLN A 82 14.01 -13.75 6.96
CA GLN A 82 13.90 -14.92 7.83
C GLN A 82 15.27 -15.13 8.47
N ARG A 83 15.32 -15.36 9.78
CA ARG A 83 16.57 -15.49 10.54
C ARG A 83 17.42 -16.60 9.88
N GLY A 84 18.55 -16.24 9.25
CA GLY A 84 19.46 -17.17 8.58
C GLY A 84 19.36 -17.27 7.04
N SER A 85 18.42 -16.57 6.38
CA SER A 85 18.35 -16.55 4.91
C SER A 85 19.10 -15.36 4.30
N LYS A 86 19.63 -15.55 3.08
CA LYS A 86 20.20 -14.44 2.29
C LYS A 86 19.14 -13.37 2.07
N ALA A 87 19.53 -12.09 2.12
CA ALA A 87 18.63 -10.97 1.83
C ALA A 87 17.95 -11.18 0.47
N ILE A 88 16.62 -11.26 0.47
CA ILE A 88 15.84 -11.43 -0.76
C ILE A 88 15.79 -10.07 -1.48
N ASP A 89 16.14 -10.07 -2.76
CA ASP A 89 15.98 -8.92 -3.63
C ASP A 89 14.54 -8.86 -4.15
N TYR A 90 13.71 -7.99 -3.57
CA TYR A 90 12.29 -7.82 -3.91
C TYR A 90 12.05 -6.97 -5.17
N SER A 91 13.11 -6.53 -5.88
CA SER A 91 12.98 -5.59 -6.99
C SER A 91 12.05 -6.11 -8.10
N ARG A 92 12.15 -7.41 -8.41
CA ARG A 92 11.35 -8.05 -9.48
C ARG A 92 9.88 -8.19 -9.09
N GLU A 93 9.60 -8.59 -7.85
CA GLU A 93 8.25 -8.73 -7.34
C GLU A 93 7.55 -7.37 -7.24
N LEU A 94 8.27 -6.34 -6.76
CA LEU A 94 7.74 -4.97 -6.71
C LEU A 94 7.43 -4.43 -8.10
N GLU A 95 8.31 -4.69 -9.07
CA GLU A 95 8.08 -4.29 -10.45
C GLU A 95 6.86 -5.01 -11.05
N ALA A 96 6.71 -6.31 -10.79
CA ALA A 96 5.53 -7.06 -11.22
C ALA A 96 4.25 -6.47 -10.62
N ILE A 97 4.20 -6.26 -9.30
CA ILE A 97 3.04 -5.65 -8.63
C ILE A 97 2.72 -4.30 -9.28
N ALA A 98 3.71 -3.43 -9.47
CA ALA A 98 3.49 -2.12 -10.09
C ALA A 98 2.92 -2.24 -11.52
N LYS A 99 3.41 -3.19 -12.33
CA LYS A 99 2.87 -3.46 -13.68
C LYS A 99 1.42 -3.93 -13.63
N PHE A 100 1.08 -4.85 -12.72
CA PHE A 100 -0.24 -5.46 -12.64
C PHE A 100 -1.28 -4.65 -11.83
N SER A 101 -0.87 -3.63 -11.09
CA SER A 101 -1.77 -2.71 -10.37
C SER A 101 -2.39 -1.60 -11.26
N HIS A 102 -2.02 -1.52 -12.54
CA HIS A 102 -2.63 -0.56 -13.46
C HIS A 102 -4.07 -0.96 -13.81
N GLU A 103 -4.96 0.02 -13.91
CA GLU A 103 -6.40 -0.18 -14.20
C GLU A 103 -6.65 -1.06 -15.43
N LYS A 104 -5.80 -0.95 -16.46
CA LYS A 104 -5.88 -1.74 -17.70
C LYS A 104 -5.57 -3.24 -17.53
N VAL A 105 -4.93 -3.63 -16.43
CA VAL A 105 -4.47 -5.02 -16.16
C VAL A 105 -5.07 -5.56 -14.87
N ASN A 106 -5.94 -4.81 -14.19
CA ASN A 106 -6.31 -4.98 -12.79
C ASN A 106 -6.86 -6.39 -12.45
N ILE A 107 -5.95 -7.31 -12.12
CA ILE A 107 -6.23 -8.70 -11.74
C ILE A 107 -6.61 -8.85 -10.26
N LEU A 108 -6.54 -7.77 -9.47
CA LEU A 108 -6.85 -7.79 -8.03
C LEU A 108 -8.33 -7.47 -7.71
N THR A 109 -9.14 -7.18 -8.74
CA THR A 109 -10.59 -6.91 -8.63
C THR A 109 -11.49 -8.05 -9.11
N THR A 110 -10.95 -9.21 -9.48
CA THR A 110 -11.80 -10.36 -9.79
C THR A 110 -12.40 -10.92 -8.51
N THR A 111 -13.63 -10.47 -8.25
CA THR A 111 -14.58 -11.04 -7.29
C THR A 111 -14.55 -12.56 -7.31
N ILE A 112 -14.33 -13.17 -6.15
CA ILE A 112 -14.70 -14.55 -5.84
C ILE A 112 -15.99 -14.49 -5.02
#